data_AF-A0A0D7A8M3-F1
#
_entry.id   AF-A0A0D7A8M3-F1
#
_cell.length_a   1.000
_cell.length_b   1.000
_cell.length_c   1.000
_cell.angle_alpha   90.00
_cell.angle_beta   90.00
_cell.angle_gamma   90.00
#
_symmetry.space_group_name_H-M   'P 1'
#
loop_
_entity.id
_entity.type
_entity.pdbx_description
1 polymer ?
#
loop_
_entity_poly.entity_id
_entity_poly.type
_entity_poly.pdbx_seq_one_letter_code
_entity_poly.pdbx_strand_id
1 'polypeptide(L)'
;PSVSTSAAVRINILWFLSLVLSLGAALTGLLCKQWIHHFLQSSGRTGEDALAIRQLRFEGVIAWHVDNIVSSVPLLLQVALIFFLVGLIDLLWSIKLVLAGIVSAVISVVLGFYIFTTVAPSLQMQLLPFITPSYGGTVPAQCAYKSPQSLFFLRS
;
A
#
# COMPACT_ATOMS: atom_id res chain seq x y z
N PRO A 1 6.38 8.23 -40.63
CA PRO A 1 7.36 7.51 -39.77
C PRO A 1 6.74 6.21 -39.24
N SER A 2 7.12 5.07 -39.83
CA SER A 2 6.71 3.75 -39.34
C SER A 2 7.38 3.51 -37.99
N VAL A 3 6.60 3.58 -36.92
CA VAL A 3 7.01 3.13 -35.58
C VAL A 3 7.61 1.73 -35.76
N SER A 4 8.84 1.50 -35.30
CA SER A 4 9.45 0.18 -35.39
C SER A 4 8.52 -0.81 -34.71
N THR A 5 8.12 -1.86 -35.42
CA THR A 5 7.14 -2.86 -34.95
C THR A 5 7.52 -3.43 -33.58
N SER A 6 8.82 -3.51 -33.29
CA SER A 6 9.36 -3.90 -31.98
C SER A 6 9.02 -2.93 -30.84
N ALA A 7 9.07 -1.61 -31.06
CA ALA A 7 8.71 -0.61 -30.04
C ALA A 7 7.20 -0.65 -29.73
N ALA A 8 6.38 -0.76 -30.78
CA ALA A 8 4.93 -0.88 -30.61
C ALA A 8 4.54 -2.13 -29.81
N VAL A 9 5.18 -3.28 -30.08
CA VAL A 9 4.96 -4.52 -29.32
C VAL A 9 5.35 -4.34 -27.84
N ARG A 10 6.49 -3.73 -27.55
CA ARG A 10 6.94 -3.47 -26.16
C ARG A 10 5.97 -2.58 -25.39
N ILE A 11 5.54 -1.46 -26.00
CA ILE A 11 4.60 -0.52 -25.37
C ILE A 11 3.28 -1.22 -25.03
N ASN A 12 2.73 -1.99 -25.98
CA ASN A 12 1.50 -2.72 -25.77
C ASN A 12 1.63 -3.75 -24.64
N ILE A 13 2.73 -4.52 -24.60
CA ILE A 13 2.98 -5.47 -23.50
C ILE A 13 3.00 -4.76 -22.15
N LEU A 14 3.73 -3.65 -22.04
CA LEU A 14 3.81 -2.85 -20.80
C LEU A 14 2.44 -2.34 -20.35
N TRP A 15 1.63 -1.85 -21.30
CA TRP A 15 0.27 -1.39 -21.02
C TRP A 15 -0.66 -2.52 -20.59
N PHE A 16 -0.66 -3.65 -21.30
CA PHE A 16 -1.48 -4.80 -20.91
C PHE A 16 -1.08 -5.33 -19.53
N LEU A 17 0.22 -5.42 -19.23
CA LEU A 17 0.71 -5.79 -17.90
C LEU A 17 0.21 -4.83 -16.82
N SER A 18 0.31 -3.51 -17.06
CA SER A 18 -0.17 -2.51 -16.11
C SER A 18 -1.67 -2.64 -15.82
N LEU A 19 -2.47 -2.91 -16.85
CA LEU A 19 -3.92 -3.10 -16.71
C LEU A 19 -4.25 -4.37 -15.93
N VAL A 20 -3.61 -5.49 -16.27
CA VAL A 20 -3.83 -6.77 -15.57
C VAL A 20 -3.45 -6.66 -14.10
N LEU A 21 -2.32 -6.03 -13.79
CA LEU A 21 -1.87 -5.80 -12.41
C LEU A 21 -2.82 -4.87 -11.65
N SER A 22 -3.27 -3.78 -12.26
CA SER A 22 -4.24 -2.85 -11.66
C SER A 22 -5.58 -3.54 -11.38
N LEU A 23 -6.06 -4.34 -12.33
CA LEU A 23 -7.30 -5.11 -12.16
C LEU A 23 -7.15 -6.16 -11.06
N GLY A 24 -6.01 -6.86 -10.99
CA GLY A 24 -5.68 -7.78 -9.91
C GLY A 24 -5.69 -7.09 -8.54
N ALA A 25 -5.04 -5.92 -8.43
CA ALA A 25 -5.05 -5.12 -7.20
C ALA A 25 -6.47 -4.69 -6.81
N ALA A 26 -7.28 -4.23 -7.76
CA ALA A 26 -8.66 -3.83 -7.54
C ALA A 26 -9.55 -5.00 -7.08
N LEU A 27 -9.40 -6.18 -7.69
CA LEU A 27 -10.11 -7.40 -7.30
C LEU A 27 -9.73 -7.82 -5.88
N THR A 28 -8.44 -7.84 -5.55
CA THR A 28 -7.98 -8.14 -4.19
C THR A 28 -8.52 -7.13 -3.18
N GLY A 29 -8.49 -5.84 -3.49
CA GLY A 29 -9.09 -4.80 -2.64
C GLY A 29 -10.60 -4.98 -2.44
N LEU A 30 -11.32 -5.39 -3.48
CA LEU A 30 -12.74 -5.71 -3.39
C LEU A 30 -12.99 -6.93 -2.50
N LEU A 31 -12.22 -8.01 -2.66
CA LEU A 31 -12.30 -9.21 -1.81
C LEU A 31 -12.02 -8.85 -0.35
N CYS A 32 -10.98 -8.07 -0.07
CA CYS A 32 -10.69 -7.59 1.28
C CYS A 32 -11.88 -6.82 1.88
N LYS A 33 -12.49 -5.92 1.10
CA LYS A 33 -13.68 -5.18 1.53
C LYS A 33 -14.86 -6.11 1.80
N GLN A 34 -15.08 -7.11 0.94
CA GLN A 34 -16.13 -8.11 1.11
C GLN A 34 -15.93 -8.95 2.36
N TRP A 35 -14.70 -9.40 2.62
CA TRP A 35 -14.35 -10.11 3.84
C TRP A 35 -14.66 -9.26 5.07
N ILE A 36 -14.18 -8.02 5.12
CA ILE A 36 -14.42 -7.10 6.24
C ILE A 36 -15.93 -6.88 6.46
N HIS A 37 -16.70 -6.65 5.39
CA HIS A 37 -18.14 -6.46 5.48
C HIS A 37 -18.84 -7.70 6.03
N HIS A 38 -18.52 -8.89 5.52
CA HIS A 38 -19.07 -10.15 6.02
C HIS A 38 -18.73 -10.38 7.50
N PHE A 39 -17.47 -10.11 7.88
CA PHE A 39 -17.04 -10.19 9.27
C PHE A 39 -17.82 -9.22 10.16
N LEU A 40 -18.03 -7.96 9.74
CA LEU A 40 -18.80 -6.97 10.51
C LEU A 40 -20.28 -7.36 10.63
N GLN A 41 -20.90 -7.86 9.56
CA GLN A 41 -22.32 -8.22 9.55
C GLN A 41 -22.62 -9.43 10.45
N SER A 42 -21.67 -10.36 10.61
CA SER A 42 -21.80 -11.50 11.53
C SER A 42 -21.78 -11.13 13.03
N SER A 43 -21.45 -9.89 13.39
CA SER A 43 -21.20 -9.45 14.78
C SER A 43 -22.43 -8.98 15.56
N GLY A 44 -23.61 -9.00 14.94
CA GLY A 44 -24.81 -8.33 15.46
C GLY A 44 -25.51 -8.99 16.66
N ARG A 45 -24.83 -9.75 17.53
CA ARG A 45 -25.44 -10.37 18.72
C ARG A 45 -24.79 -9.85 20.01
N THR A 46 -25.58 -9.18 20.82
CA THR A 46 -25.22 -8.39 22.02
C THR A 46 -24.85 -9.26 23.23
N GLY A 47 -23.79 -8.88 23.96
CA GLY A 47 -23.37 -9.51 25.23
C GLY A 47 -21.84 -9.49 25.43
N GLU A 48 -21.36 -9.99 26.57
CA GLU A 48 -19.93 -10.18 26.91
C GLU A 48 -19.14 -10.95 25.82
N ASP A 49 -19.85 -11.74 25.01
CA ASP A 49 -19.34 -12.43 23.82
C ASP A 49 -18.76 -11.50 22.74
N ALA A 50 -19.17 -10.22 22.68
CA ALA A 50 -18.67 -9.26 21.70
C ALA A 50 -17.17 -8.97 21.89
N LEU A 51 -16.67 -9.03 23.14
CA LEU A 51 -15.25 -8.86 23.43
C LEU A 51 -14.45 -10.11 23.03
N ALA A 52 -14.95 -11.31 23.35
CA ALA A 52 -14.32 -12.57 22.95
C ALA A 52 -14.27 -12.74 21.42
N ILE A 53 -15.36 -12.40 20.72
CA ILE A 53 -15.44 -12.43 19.25
C ILE A 53 -14.46 -11.42 18.64
N ARG A 54 -14.28 -10.24 19.24
CA ARG A 54 -13.29 -9.26 18.77
C ARG A 54 -11.86 -9.78 18.93
N GLN A 55 -11.56 -10.43 20.04
CA GLN A 55 -10.25 -11.03 20.31
C GLN A 55 -9.94 -12.15 19.31
N LEU A 56 -10.89 -13.08 19.11
CA LEU A 56 -10.78 -14.18 18.13
C LEU A 56 -10.61 -13.67 16.70
N ARG A 57 -11.21 -12.52 16.36
CA ARG A 57 -11.04 -11.90 15.04
C ARG A 57 -9.68 -11.23 14.87
N PHE A 58 -9.16 -10.60 15.92
CA PHE A 58 -7.80 -10.06 15.89
C PHE A 58 -6.78 -11.19 15.71
N GLU A 59 -6.96 -12.28 16.45
CA GLU A 59 -6.18 -13.51 16.26
C GLU A 59 -6.36 -14.10 14.84
N GLY A 60 -7.58 -14.08 14.30
CA GLY A 60 -7.87 -14.52 12.94
C GLY A 60 -7.20 -13.67 11.86
N VAL A 61 -7.19 -12.34 12.01
CA VAL A 61 -6.51 -11.40 11.10
C VAL A 61 -5.00 -11.62 11.10
N ILE A 62 -4.42 -11.87 12.27
CA ILE A 62 -3.00 -12.18 12.45
C ILE A 62 -2.68 -13.57 11.87
N ALA A 63 -3.45 -14.60 12.21
CA ALA A 63 -3.23 -15.96 11.77
C ALA A 63 -3.34 -16.11 10.24
N TRP A 64 -4.31 -15.43 9.62
CA TRP A 64 -4.53 -15.47 8.18
C TRP A 64 -3.71 -14.45 7.38
N HIS A 65 -2.82 -13.68 8.03
CA HIS A 65 -1.96 -12.69 7.37
C HIS A 65 -2.75 -11.73 6.46
N VAL A 66 -3.97 -11.37 6.85
CA VAL A 66 -4.83 -10.47 6.07
C VAL A 66 -4.15 -9.12 5.88
N ASP A 67 -3.37 -8.67 6.87
CA ASP A 67 -2.54 -7.47 6.79
C ASP A 67 -1.49 -7.54 5.66
N ASN A 68 -0.90 -8.71 5.39
CA ASN A 68 0.03 -8.87 4.26
C ASN A 68 -0.70 -8.81 2.91
N ILE A 69 -1.90 -9.38 2.83
CA ILE A 69 -2.71 -9.34 1.60
C ILE A 69 -3.15 -7.89 1.33
N VAL A 70 -3.66 -7.19 2.34
CA VAL A 70 -4.12 -5.80 2.23
C VAL A 70 -2.95 -4.86 1.92
N SER A 71 -1.79 -5.04 2.55
CA SER A 71 -0.59 -4.23 2.26
C SER A 71 0.02 -4.53 0.89
N SER A 72 -0.22 -5.72 0.32
CA SER A 72 0.21 -6.03 -1.05
C SER A 72 -0.59 -5.29 -2.13
N VAL A 73 -1.85 -4.91 -1.86
CA VAL A 73 -2.72 -4.22 -2.83
C VAL A 73 -2.13 -2.88 -3.29
N PRO A 74 -1.73 -1.96 -2.39
CA PRO A 74 -1.02 -0.74 -2.78
C PRO A 74 0.26 -1.01 -3.57
N LEU A 75 1.01 -2.06 -3.23
CA LEU A 75 2.27 -2.40 -3.90
C LEU A 75 2.02 -2.86 -5.35
N LEU A 76 1.05 -3.75 -5.58
CA LEU A 76 0.68 -4.15 -6.95
C LEU A 76 0.24 -2.94 -7.80
N LEU A 77 -0.52 -2.02 -7.21
CA LEU A 77 -0.97 -0.80 -7.89
C LEU A 77 0.20 0.13 -8.25
N GLN A 78 1.17 0.29 -7.35
CA GLN A 78 2.39 1.07 -7.62
C GLN A 78 3.21 0.43 -8.76
N VAL A 79 3.37 -0.88 -8.75
CA VAL A 79 4.06 -1.60 -9.83
C VAL A 79 3.33 -1.41 -11.17
N ALA A 80 2.00 -1.53 -11.19
CA ALA A 80 1.18 -1.25 -12.36
C ALA A 80 1.39 0.19 -12.88
N LEU A 81 1.41 1.17 -11.99
CA LEU A 81 1.65 2.58 -12.32
C LEU A 81 3.04 2.78 -12.96
N ILE A 82 4.09 2.16 -12.41
CA ILE A 82 5.44 2.24 -12.96
C ILE A 82 5.47 1.68 -14.38
N PHE A 83 4.90 0.49 -14.62
CA PHE A 83 4.83 -0.09 -15.96
C PHE A 83 4.08 0.81 -16.95
N PHE A 84 2.98 1.43 -16.51
CA PHE A 84 2.22 2.38 -17.33
C PHE A 84 3.07 3.61 -17.70
N LEU A 85 3.78 4.20 -16.73
CA LEU A 85 4.65 5.36 -16.96
C LEU A 85 5.81 5.04 -17.89
N VAL A 86 6.42 3.85 -17.76
CA VAL A 86 7.48 3.40 -18.69
C VAL A 86 6.93 3.29 -20.12
N GLY A 87 5.79 2.63 -20.31
CA GLY A 87 5.14 2.54 -21.62
C GLY A 87 4.75 3.92 -22.20
N LEU A 88 4.32 4.84 -21.33
CA LEU A 88 4.01 6.23 -21.72
C LEU A 88 5.26 7.00 -22.17
N ILE A 89 6.38 6.84 -21.46
CA ILE A 89 7.66 7.45 -21.84
C ILE A 89 8.11 6.88 -23.20
N ASP A 90 8.16 5.56 -23.37
CA ASP A 90 8.51 4.90 -24.65
C ASP A 90 7.64 5.42 -25.83
N LEU A 91 6.33 5.60 -25.61
CA LEU A 91 5.43 6.19 -26.60
C LEU A 91 5.82 7.64 -26.94
N LEU A 92 6.08 8.47 -25.93
CA LEU A 92 6.44 9.87 -26.13
C LEU A 92 7.77 10.01 -26.89
N TRP A 93 8.75 9.16 -26.59
CA TRP A 93 10.01 9.09 -27.32
C TRP A 93 9.79 8.75 -28.80
N SER A 94 8.80 7.91 -29.11
CA SER A 94 8.43 7.59 -30.50
C SER A 94 7.74 8.73 -31.25
N ILE A 95 7.16 9.72 -30.55
CA ILE A 95 6.40 10.83 -31.17
C ILE A 95 7.26 12.09 -31.27
N LYS A 96 7.75 12.61 -30.14
CA LYS A 96 8.61 13.80 -30.09
C LYS A 96 9.56 13.76 -28.89
N LEU A 97 10.85 13.71 -29.19
CA LEU A 97 11.95 13.58 -28.24
C LEU A 97 11.99 14.69 -27.17
N VAL A 98 11.67 15.93 -27.55
CA VAL A 98 11.61 17.09 -26.62
C VAL A 98 10.50 16.92 -25.59
N LEU A 99 9.31 16.48 -26.02
CA LEU A 99 8.17 16.25 -25.11
C LEU A 99 8.47 15.10 -24.15
N ALA A 100 9.11 14.04 -24.66
CA ALA A 100 9.54 12.90 -23.87
C ALA A 100 10.53 13.29 -22.76
N GLY A 101 11.52 14.13 -23.09
CA GLY A 101 12.49 14.63 -22.11
C GLY A 101 11.83 15.41 -20.97
N ILE A 102 10.95 16.37 -21.30
CA ILE A 102 10.26 17.19 -20.28
C ILE A 102 9.38 16.32 -19.38
N VAL A 103 8.55 15.45 -19.97
CA VAL A 103 7.61 14.60 -19.22
C VAL A 103 8.35 13.57 -18.37
N SER A 104 9.41 12.95 -18.88
CA SER A 104 10.23 12.00 -18.11
C SER A 104 10.93 12.66 -16.92
N ALA A 105 11.45 13.89 -17.08
CA ALA A 105 12.05 14.65 -15.98
C ALA A 105 11.03 14.90 -14.86
N VAL A 106 9.83 15.38 -15.19
CA VAL A 106 8.76 15.61 -14.22
C VAL A 106 8.36 14.31 -13.50
N ILE A 107 8.13 13.23 -14.24
CA ILE A 107 7.79 11.92 -13.69
C ILE A 107 8.89 11.43 -12.73
N SER A 108 10.16 11.57 -13.11
CA SER A 108 11.30 11.13 -12.29
C SER A 108 11.42 11.92 -10.98
N VAL A 109 11.16 13.24 -10.99
CA VAL A 109 11.15 14.06 -9.78
C VAL A 109 10.02 13.65 -8.84
N VAL A 110 8.81 13.44 -9.37
CA VAL A 110 7.65 13.02 -8.59
C VAL A 110 7.86 11.63 -7.98
N LEU A 111 8.36 10.66 -8.77
CA LEU A 111 8.71 9.33 -8.28
C LEU A 111 9.82 9.39 -7.24
N GLY A 112 10.86 10.21 -7.44
CA GLY A 112 11.93 10.41 -6.48
C GLY A 112 11.42 10.95 -5.14
N PHE A 113 10.56 11.95 -5.18
CA PHE A 113 9.92 12.49 -3.97
C PHE A 113 9.02 11.46 -3.28
N TYR A 114 8.25 10.68 -4.06
CA TYR A 114 7.43 9.61 -3.54
C TYR A 114 8.26 8.51 -2.85
N ILE A 115 9.31 8.03 -3.50
CA ILE A 115 10.24 7.04 -2.92
C ILE A 115 10.88 7.63 -1.67
N PHE A 116 11.34 8.88 -1.69
CA PHE A 116 11.93 9.53 -0.53
C PHE A 116 10.96 9.58 0.66
N THR A 117 9.72 10.01 0.46
CA THR A 117 8.70 10.08 1.51
C THR A 117 8.26 8.71 2.03
N THR A 118 8.31 7.67 1.20
CA THR A 118 7.95 6.30 1.58
C THR A 118 9.11 5.58 2.28
N VAL A 119 10.34 5.80 1.83
CA VAL A 119 11.55 5.15 2.33
C VAL A 119 12.06 5.83 3.61
N ALA A 120 11.91 7.15 3.75
CA ALA A 120 12.32 7.89 4.96
C ALA A 120 11.79 7.28 6.29
N PRO A 121 10.49 7.00 6.46
CA PRO A 121 9.99 6.39 7.70
C PRO A 121 10.45 4.92 7.85
N SER A 122 10.62 4.18 6.74
CA SER A 122 11.11 2.80 6.78
C SER A 122 12.58 2.70 7.20
N LEU A 123 13.44 3.60 6.70
CA LEU A 123 14.84 3.70 7.10
C LEU A 123 14.97 4.22 8.52
N GLN A 124 14.13 5.19 8.93
CA GLN A 124 14.08 5.64 10.32
C GLN A 124 13.76 4.46 11.25
N MET A 125 12.79 3.61 10.90
CA MET A 125 12.43 2.44 11.71
C MET A 125 13.52 1.36 11.75
N GLN A 126 14.32 1.20 10.69
CA GLN A 126 15.45 0.26 10.65
C GLN A 126 16.75 0.80 11.29
N LEU A 127 16.98 2.12 11.26
CA LEU A 127 18.18 2.76 11.80
C LEU A 127 18.06 3.09 13.29
N LEU A 128 16.85 3.30 13.82
CA LEU A 128 16.59 3.52 15.24
C LEU A 128 17.20 2.42 16.15
N PRO A 129 17.02 1.11 15.87
CA PRO A 129 17.65 0.03 16.64
C PRO A 129 19.19 0.06 16.64
N PHE A 130 19.80 0.63 15.59
CA PHE A 130 21.25 0.64 15.40
C PHE A 130 21.92 1.87 16.04
N ILE A 131 21.24 3.01 16.04
CA ILE A 131 21.73 4.28 16.60
C ILE A 131 21.49 4.35 18.12
N THR A 132 20.46 3.68 18.63
CA THR A 132 20.19 3.56 20.08
C THR A 132 20.27 2.10 20.55
N PRO A 133 21.48 1.54 20.78
CA PRO A 133 21.62 0.17 21.28
C PRO A 133 21.28 0.04 22.78
N SER A 134 21.06 1.16 23.48
CA SER A 134 20.69 1.18 24.89
C SER A 134 19.85 2.41 25.21
N TYR A 135 18.53 2.26 25.11
CA TYR A 135 17.60 3.06 25.90
C TYR A 135 16.80 2.06 26.72
N GLY A 136 17.10 2.00 28.02
CA GLY A 136 16.50 1.04 28.94
C GLY A 136 14.97 1.07 28.85
N GLY A 137 14.39 0.00 28.31
CA GLY A 137 13.00 -0.37 28.56
C GLY A 137 11.89 0.59 28.12
N THR A 138 12.13 1.62 27.31
CA THR A 138 11.05 2.50 26.84
C THR A 138 11.02 2.62 25.33
N VAL A 139 10.25 1.73 24.71
CA VAL A 139 9.59 1.98 23.42
C VAL A 139 8.77 3.26 23.54
N PRO A 140 8.96 4.32 22.75
CA PRO A 140 7.93 5.33 22.61
C PRO A 140 6.88 4.76 21.64
N ALA A 141 5.91 4.02 22.16
CA ALA A 141 4.75 3.60 21.41
C ALA A 141 3.52 4.42 21.83
N GLN A 142 2.87 4.95 20.80
CA GLN A 142 1.70 5.82 20.80
C GLN A 142 0.49 5.20 21.50
N CYS A 143 -0.43 6.06 21.97
CA CYS A 143 -1.86 5.72 22.00
C CYS A 143 -2.69 6.85 21.37
N ALA A 144 -3.01 6.72 20.07
CA ALA A 144 -4.07 7.49 19.41
C ALA A 144 -5.45 6.79 19.49
N TYR A 145 -5.52 5.60 20.07
CA TYR A 145 -6.75 4.94 20.48
C TYR A 145 -6.85 5.06 22.01
N LYS A 146 -7.48 6.11 22.49
CA LYS A 146 -7.92 6.16 23.89
C LYS A 146 -9.43 5.92 23.88
N SER A 147 -9.82 4.70 24.24
CA SER A 147 -11.22 4.31 24.35
C SER A 147 -11.93 5.07 25.49
N PRO A 148 -13.25 5.26 25.41
CA PRO A 148 -14.04 5.98 26.43
C PRO A 148 -13.99 5.37 27.83
N GLN A 149 -13.62 4.08 27.95
CA GLN A 149 -13.63 3.35 29.21
C GLN A 149 -12.49 3.74 30.15
N SER A 150 -11.38 4.29 29.62
CA SER A 150 -10.28 4.81 30.45
C SER A 150 -10.69 6.03 31.30
N LEU A 151 -11.79 6.70 30.94
CA LEU A 151 -12.35 7.83 31.69
C LEU A 151 -13.07 7.38 32.98
N PHE A 152 -13.56 6.14 33.04
CA PHE A 152 -14.36 5.64 34.17
C PHE A 152 -13.48 5.28 35.39
N PHE A 153 -12.31 4.68 35.15
CA PHE A 153 -11.35 4.32 36.21
C PHE A 153 -10.55 5.50 36.78
N LEU A 154 -10.54 6.65 36.09
CA LEU A 154 -9.84 7.85 36.56
C LEU A 154 -10.70 8.73 37.47
N ARG A 155 -11.98 8.37 37.68
CA ARG A 155 -12.95 9.11 38.50
C ARG A 155 -13.36 8.37 39.79
N SER A 156 -12.82 7.19 40.07
CA SER A 156 -12.96 6.52 41.39
C SER A 156 -11.72 6.76 42.24
#